data_AF-A0A537G8H4-F1
#
_entry.id   AF-A0A537G8H4-F1
#
_cell.length_a   1.000
_cell.length_b   1.000
_cell.length_c   1.000
_cell.angle_alpha   90.00
_cell.angle_beta   90.00
_cell.angle_gamma   90.00
#
_symmetry.space_group_name_H-M   'P 1'
#
loop_
_entity.id
_entity.type
_entity.pdbx_description
1 polymer ?
#
loop_
_entity_poly.entity_id
_entity_poly.type
_entity_poly.pdbx_seq_one_letter_code
_entity_poly.pdbx_strand_id
1 'polypeptide(L)'
;MAYKTCLIIGPDGSTQSHIHNLMGCFALASTKERARMKLKSVIPEYFSWLRSHEEEVVIPTRPKLAIVQELRIRGSPGDAGGPDPLLHCDRVAASHGDITRCLRLLAYTREDLLQLVSGLSRKALAWKPRREPRSVQDALRHIAQVDIWYLSRIGADPRLDKTKMRDIFTFLDYSRSLVREA
;
A
#
# COMPACT_ATOMS: atom_id res chain seq x y z
N MET A 1 -14.76 8.75 -17.97
CA MET A 1 -14.51 9.52 -16.72
C MET A 1 -13.02 9.77 -16.57
N ALA A 2 -12.58 10.86 -15.91
CA ALA A 2 -11.18 11.10 -15.58
C ALA A 2 -10.89 10.70 -14.12
N TYR A 3 -9.75 10.07 -13.87
CA TYR A 3 -9.30 9.67 -12.53
C TYR A 3 -8.68 10.88 -11.83
N LYS A 4 -9.24 11.23 -10.65
CA LYS A 4 -8.70 12.30 -9.81
C LYS A 4 -7.36 11.85 -9.21
N THR A 5 -6.33 12.65 -9.40
CA THR A 5 -4.95 12.32 -9.07
C THR A 5 -4.31 13.41 -8.22
N CYS A 6 -3.69 12.99 -7.11
CA CYS A 6 -2.79 13.82 -6.30
C CYS A 6 -1.34 13.52 -6.66
N LEU A 7 -0.49 14.54 -6.61
CA LEU A 7 0.96 14.42 -6.82
C LEU A 7 1.70 14.95 -5.57
N ILE A 8 2.54 14.11 -4.97
CA ILE A 8 3.44 14.46 -3.88
C ILE A 8 4.84 14.56 -4.47
N ILE A 9 5.46 15.75 -4.38
CA ILE A 9 6.68 16.10 -5.12
C ILE A 9 7.80 16.42 -4.14
N GLY A 10 8.87 15.62 -4.20
CA GLY A 10 10.12 15.84 -3.48
C GLY A 10 10.96 16.98 -4.06
N PRO A 11 11.96 17.48 -3.31
CA PRO A 11 12.81 18.60 -3.73
C PRO A 11 13.70 18.26 -4.94
N ASP A 12 13.99 16.98 -5.17
CA ASP A 12 14.73 16.45 -6.32
C ASP A 12 13.84 16.21 -7.55
N GLY A 13 12.55 16.53 -7.47
CA GLY A 13 11.56 16.29 -8.52
C GLY A 13 10.95 14.89 -8.49
N SER A 14 11.43 13.98 -7.63
CA SER A 14 10.78 12.69 -7.43
C SER A 14 9.32 12.88 -7.06
N THR A 15 8.44 12.07 -7.63
CA THR A 15 7.00 12.26 -7.53
C THR A 15 6.32 10.95 -7.26
N GLN A 16 5.56 10.89 -6.17
CA GLN A 16 4.56 9.86 -5.93
C GLN A 16 3.19 10.40 -6.35
N SER A 17 2.42 9.58 -7.03
CA SER A 17 1.11 9.93 -7.56
C SER A 17 0.07 8.94 -7.08
N HIS A 18 -1.07 9.42 -6.59
CA HIS A 18 -2.13 8.61 -5.98
C HIS A 18 -3.47 8.88 -6.67
N ILE A 19 -4.27 7.83 -6.87
CA ILE A 19 -5.62 7.94 -7.44
C ILE A 19 -6.67 7.87 -6.33
N HIS A 20 -7.50 8.91 -6.20
CA HIS A 20 -8.42 9.05 -5.06
C HIS A 20 -9.38 7.87 -4.91
N ASN A 21 -9.97 7.42 -6.03
CA ASN A 21 -11.03 6.42 -6.01
C ASN A 21 -10.52 5.00 -6.25
N LEU A 22 -9.19 4.81 -6.30
CA LEU A 22 -8.56 3.50 -6.46
C LEU A 22 -7.53 3.34 -5.33
N MET A 23 -8.00 2.93 -4.14
CA MET A 23 -7.14 2.78 -2.96
C MET A 23 -5.96 1.86 -3.27
N GLY A 24 -4.75 2.32 -2.93
CA GLY A 24 -3.51 1.60 -3.21
C GLY A 24 -3.01 1.68 -4.66
N CYS A 25 -3.74 2.33 -5.58
CA CYS A 25 -3.27 2.57 -6.94
C CYS A 25 -2.41 3.83 -6.98
N PHE A 26 -1.08 3.64 -6.97
CA PHE A 26 -0.11 4.74 -6.99
C PHE A 26 1.06 4.46 -7.92
N ALA A 27 1.78 5.51 -8.32
CA ALA A 27 3.05 5.37 -9.02
C ALA A 27 4.11 6.30 -8.44
N LEU A 28 5.33 5.78 -8.28
CA LEU A 28 6.52 6.54 -7.89
C LEU A 28 7.48 6.66 -9.08
N ALA A 29 7.99 7.86 -9.35
CA ALA A 29 8.98 8.10 -10.40
C ALA A 29 9.92 9.25 -10.05
N SER A 30 11.02 9.37 -10.81
CA SER A 30 12.01 10.43 -10.63
C SER A 30 11.53 11.82 -11.06
N THR A 31 10.43 11.92 -11.80
CA THR A 31 9.84 13.20 -12.20
C THR A 31 8.32 13.12 -12.22
N LYS A 32 7.68 14.29 -12.17
CA LYS A 32 6.22 14.45 -12.31
C LYS A 32 5.69 13.83 -13.60
N GLU A 33 6.32 14.11 -14.73
CA GLU A 33 5.91 13.64 -16.05
C GLU A 33 5.99 12.11 -16.13
N ARG A 34 7.05 11.53 -15.55
CA ARG A 34 7.21 10.07 -15.50
C ARG A 34 6.18 9.42 -14.59
N ALA A 35 5.86 10.02 -13.43
CA ALA A 35 4.81 9.50 -12.55
C ALA A 35 3.45 9.49 -13.25
N ARG A 36 3.11 10.59 -13.95
CA ARG A 36 1.88 10.69 -14.76
C ARG A 36 1.85 9.68 -15.91
N MET A 37 2.97 9.44 -16.58
CA MET A 37 3.05 8.41 -17.63
C MET A 37 2.87 7.00 -17.05
N LYS A 38 3.51 6.68 -15.93
CA LYS A 38 3.36 5.38 -15.26
C LYS A 38 1.91 5.09 -14.86
N LEU A 39 1.16 6.08 -14.39
CA LEU A 39 -0.26 5.89 -14.06
C LEU A 39 -1.10 5.37 -15.23
N LYS A 40 -0.68 5.63 -16.49
CA LYS A 40 -1.39 5.09 -17.65
C LYS A 40 -1.30 3.57 -17.78
N SER A 41 -0.25 2.93 -17.23
CA SER A 41 -0.12 1.47 -17.17
C SER A 41 -0.59 0.91 -15.82
N VAL A 42 -0.26 1.59 -14.73
CA VAL A 42 -0.62 1.16 -13.36
C VAL A 42 -2.13 1.08 -13.16
N ILE A 43 -2.93 2.00 -13.73
CA ILE A 43 -4.39 1.91 -13.61
C ILE A 43 -4.93 0.63 -14.26
N PRO A 44 -4.65 0.32 -15.54
CA PRO A 44 -5.02 -0.97 -16.13
C PRO A 44 -4.50 -2.18 -15.34
N GLU A 45 -3.26 -2.14 -14.86
CA GLU A 45 -2.66 -3.22 -14.04
C GLU A 45 -3.43 -3.42 -12.73
N TYR A 46 -3.85 -2.35 -12.06
CA TYR A 46 -4.69 -2.40 -10.87
C TYR A 46 -6.01 -3.11 -11.17
N PHE A 47 -6.70 -2.77 -12.26
CA PHE A 47 -7.94 -3.44 -12.64
C PHE A 47 -7.72 -4.91 -13.04
N SER A 48 -6.61 -5.24 -13.69
CA SER A 48 -6.23 -6.63 -13.96
C SER A 48 -6.00 -7.41 -12.66
N TRP A 49 -5.37 -6.79 -11.67
CA TRP A 49 -5.17 -7.37 -10.34
C TRP A 49 -6.50 -7.59 -9.60
N LEU A 50 -7.43 -6.63 -9.67
CA LEU A 50 -8.79 -6.85 -9.12
C LEU A 50 -9.49 -8.03 -9.79
N ARG A 51 -9.35 -8.16 -11.11
CA ARG A 51 -9.92 -9.28 -11.86
C ARG A 51 -9.29 -10.63 -11.50
N SER A 52 -7.99 -10.68 -11.19
CA SER A 52 -7.36 -11.92 -10.73
C SER A 52 -7.87 -12.38 -9.37
N HIS A 53 -8.45 -11.47 -8.59
CA HIS A 53 -9.19 -11.72 -7.35
C HIS A 53 -10.70 -11.85 -7.57
N GLU A 54 -11.09 -12.25 -8.79
CA GLU A 54 -12.46 -12.55 -9.20
C GLU A 54 -13.43 -11.35 -9.15
N GLU A 55 -12.93 -10.11 -9.09
CA GLU A 55 -13.80 -8.94 -9.19
C GLU A 55 -14.30 -8.73 -10.62
N GLU A 56 -15.61 -8.48 -10.75
CA GLU A 56 -16.24 -8.06 -12.00
C GLU A 56 -15.87 -6.61 -12.34
N VAL A 57 -14.79 -6.43 -13.09
CA VAL A 57 -14.31 -5.11 -13.49
C VAL A 57 -13.98 -4.99 -14.97
N VAL A 58 -14.21 -3.79 -15.52
CA VAL A 58 -13.80 -3.43 -16.88
C VAL A 58 -12.44 -2.75 -16.83
N ILE A 59 -11.44 -3.35 -17.48
CA ILE A 59 -10.09 -2.78 -17.55
C ILE A 59 -10.11 -1.57 -18.49
N PRO A 60 -9.73 -0.36 -18.02
CA PRO A 60 -9.68 0.82 -18.86
C PRO A 60 -8.49 0.75 -19.83
N THR A 61 -8.71 0.98 -21.13
CA THR A 61 -7.64 0.95 -22.14
C THR A 61 -6.89 2.27 -22.28
N ARG A 62 -7.55 3.39 -21.96
CA ARG A 62 -6.98 4.75 -22.08
C ARG A 62 -7.42 5.61 -20.88
N PRO A 63 -6.87 5.38 -19.68
CA PRO A 63 -7.25 6.15 -18.51
C PRO A 63 -6.89 7.63 -18.70
N LYS A 64 -7.88 8.51 -18.49
CA LYS A 64 -7.68 9.96 -18.46
C LYS A 64 -7.38 10.39 -17.03
N LEU A 65 -6.34 11.20 -16.83
CA LEU A 65 -5.96 11.71 -15.51
C LEU A 65 -6.43 13.16 -15.35
N ALA A 66 -6.96 13.50 -14.17
CA ALA A 66 -7.26 14.86 -13.76
C ALA A 66 -6.42 15.16 -12.50
N ILE A 67 -5.39 16.00 -12.63
CA ILE A 67 -4.59 16.42 -11.48
C ILE A 67 -5.41 17.39 -10.65
N VAL A 68 -5.75 17.01 -9.43
CA VAL A 68 -6.59 17.80 -8.53
C VAL A 68 -5.80 18.44 -7.39
N GLN A 69 -4.58 17.97 -7.14
CA GLN A 69 -3.67 18.55 -6.15
C GLN A 69 -2.21 18.23 -6.51
N GLU A 70 -1.33 19.22 -6.36
CA GLU A 70 0.12 19.04 -6.32
C GLU A 70 0.61 19.55 -4.95
N LEU A 71 1.37 18.74 -4.23
CA LEU A 71 1.92 19.09 -2.93
C LEU A 71 3.43 18.89 -2.93
N ARG A 72 4.17 19.95 -2.56
CA ARG A 72 5.62 19.88 -2.37
C ARG A 72 5.93 19.52 -0.92
N ILE A 73 6.83 18.56 -0.74
CA ILE A 73 7.24 18.04 0.57
C ILE A 73 8.73 18.31 0.83
N ARG A 74 9.13 18.15 2.10
CA ARG A 74 10.54 18.06 2.49
C ARG A 74 10.92 16.58 2.55
N GLY A 75 11.96 16.16 1.83
CA GLY A 75 12.37 14.75 1.72
C GLY A 75 11.83 14.07 0.45
N SER A 76 12.19 12.79 0.25
CA SER A 76 11.75 12.01 -0.91
C SER A 76 10.47 11.23 -0.60
N PRO A 77 9.46 11.25 -1.50
CA PRO A 77 8.22 10.51 -1.32
C PRO A 77 8.39 8.99 -1.48
N GLY A 78 9.58 8.53 -1.88
CA GLY A 78 9.89 7.10 -2.02
C GLY A 78 10.61 6.50 -0.82
N ASP A 79 11.02 7.32 0.14
CA ASP A 79 11.86 6.87 1.25
C ASP A 79 11.03 6.06 2.26
N ALA A 80 11.60 4.97 2.77
CA ALA A 80 10.97 4.21 3.83
C ALA A 80 10.87 5.05 5.11
N GLY A 81 9.65 5.31 5.58
CA GLY A 81 9.40 6.26 6.68
C GLY A 81 9.56 7.73 6.26
N GLY A 82 9.55 8.01 4.96
CA GLY A 82 9.52 9.34 4.40
C GLY A 82 8.21 10.08 4.70
N PRO A 83 8.10 11.33 4.23
CA PRO A 83 6.91 12.16 4.44
C PRO A 83 5.66 11.53 3.81
N ASP A 84 4.62 11.38 4.62
CA ASP A 84 3.27 11.00 4.20
C ASP A 84 2.31 12.17 4.49
N PRO A 85 2.18 13.13 3.55
CA PRO A 85 1.47 14.37 3.81
C PRO A 85 -0.04 14.20 3.71
N LEU A 86 -0.78 14.94 4.54
CA LEU A 86 -2.24 15.00 4.49
C LEU A 86 -2.73 15.66 3.18
N LEU A 87 -3.38 14.89 2.31
CA LEU A 87 -4.00 15.33 1.07
C LEU A 87 -5.44 15.83 1.30
N HIS A 88 -6.02 16.50 0.29
CA HIS A 88 -7.41 16.95 0.38
C HIS A 88 -8.40 15.79 0.48
N CYS A 89 -8.12 14.65 -0.16
CA CYS A 89 -8.96 13.45 -0.05
C CYS A 89 -9.00 12.88 1.37
N ASP A 90 -7.90 12.99 2.11
CA ASP A 90 -7.76 12.38 3.44
C ASP A 90 -8.59 13.11 4.50
N ARG A 91 -9.07 14.33 4.17
CA ARG A 91 -9.97 15.11 5.02
C ARG A 91 -11.43 14.71 4.87
N VAL A 92 -11.75 13.85 3.90
CA VAL A 92 -13.09 13.33 3.70
C VAL A 92 -13.27 12.12 4.61
N ALA A 93 -14.31 12.13 5.43
CA ALA A 93 -14.61 11.00 6.29
C ALA A 93 -14.87 9.74 5.46
N ALA A 94 -14.26 8.62 5.85
CA ALA A 94 -14.46 7.34 5.21
C ALA A 94 -15.91 6.86 5.41
N SER A 95 -16.54 6.42 4.33
CA SER A 95 -17.84 5.75 4.41
C SER A 95 -17.67 4.27 4.82
N HIS A 96 -18.77 3.63 5.24
CA HIS A 96 -18.79 2.18 5.44
C HIS A 96 -18.38 1.40 4.17
N GLY A 97 -18.72 1.92 2.99
CA GLY A 97 -18.31 1.35 1.71
C GLY A 97 -16.80 1.43 1.50
N ASP A 98 -16.18 2.56 1.87
CA ASP A 98 -14.73 2.74 1.79
C ASP A 98 -13.99 1.79 2.72
N ILE A 99 -14.47 1.63 3.96
CA ILE A 99 -13.91 0.69 4.94
C ILE A 99 -14.03 -0.75 4.42
N THR A 100 -15.21 -1.14 3.95
CA THR A 100 -15.46 -2.48 3.37
C THR A 100 -14.53 -2.75 2.18
N ARG A 101 -14.34 -1.74 1.32
CA ARG A 101 -13.43 -1.83 0.18
C ARG A 101 -11.99 -1.99 0.64
N CYS A 102 -11.53 -1.18 1.60
CA CYS A 102 -10.18 -1.24 2.14
C CYS A 102 -9.88 -2.62 2.75
N LEU A 103 -10.78 -3.16 3.58
CA LEU A 103 -10.61 -4.48 4.19
C LEU A 103 -10.51 -5.60 3.15
N ARG A 104 -11.29 -5.52 2.06
CA ARG A 104 -11.21 -6.48 0.95
C ARG A 104 -9.85 -6.41 0.25
N LEU A 105 -9.38 -5.21 -0.07
CA LEU A 105 -8.07 -5.00 -0.69
C LEU A 105 -6.91 -5.47 0.22
N LEU A 106 -7.04 -5.26 1.54
CA LEU A 106 -6.09 -5.77 2.53
C LEU A 106 -6.06 -7.30 2.62
N ALA A 107 -7.18 -7.97 2.30
CA ALA A 107 -7.23 -9.43 2.21
C ALA A 107 -6.49 -9.91 0.96
N TYR A 108 -6.81 -9.38 -0.22
CA TYR A 108 -6.13 -9.73 -1.48
C TYR A 108 -4.62 -9.52 -1.42
N THR A 109 -4.18 -8.35 -0.92
CA THR A 109 -2.74 -8.07 -0.78
C THR A 109 -2.04 -9.01 0.20
N ARG A 110 -2.74 -9.53 1.22
CA ARG A 110 -2.16 -10.52 2.13
C ARG A 110 -2.06 -11.90 1.48
N GLU A 111 -3.08 -12.31 0.74
CA GLU A 111 -3.07 -13.56 -0.01
C GLU A 111 -1.90 -13.59 -1.01
N ASP A 112 -1.78 -12.56 -1.84
CA ASP A 112 -0.69 -12.45 -2.82
C ASP A 112 0.70 -12.43 -2.15
N LEU A 113 0.83 -11.71 -1.04
CA LEU A 113 2.08 -11.67 -0.28
C LEU A 113 2.46 -13.08 0.23
N LEU A 114 1.51 -13.81 0.81
CA LEU A 114 1.76 -15.16 1.32
C LEU A 114 2.08 -16.15 0.20
N GLN A 115 1.38 -16.06 -0.94
CA GLN A 115 1.70 -16.86 -2.11
C GLN A 115 3.13 -16.60 -2.60
N LEU A 116 3.57 -15.33 -2.59
CA LEU A 116 4.91 -14.95 -3.01
C LEU A 116 6.00 -15.44 -2.05
N VAL A 117 5.75 -15.42 -0.74
CA VAL A 117 6.82 -15.63 0.27
C VAL A 117 6.83 -17.00 0.94
N SER A 118 5.75 -17.77 0.87
CA SER A 118 5.62 -19.07 1.59
C SER A 118 6.67 -20.11 1.17
N GLY A 119 7.11 -20.09 -0.09
CA GLY A 119 8.13 -21.01 -0.63
C GLY A 119 9.58 -20.54 -0.44
N LEU A 120 9.83 -19.39 0.18
CA LEU A 120 11.18 -18.85 0.30
C LEU A 120 12.02 -19.61 1.34
N SER A 121 13.24 -19.96 0.95
CA SER A 121 14.22 -20.54 1.88
C SER A 121 14.63 -19.54 2.97
N ARG A 122 15.15 -20.04 4.11
CA ARG A 122 15.70 -19.18 5.18
C ARG A 122 16.78 -18.21 4.66
N LYS A 123 17.60 -18.65 3.70
CA LYS A 123 18.62 -17.80 3.08
C LYS A 123 18.00 -16.65 2.28
N ALA A 124 16.91 -16.92 1.55
CA ALA A 124 16.18 -15.89 0.82
C ALA A 124 15.47 -14.91 1.78
N LEU A 125 14.87 -15.42 2.86
CA LEU A 125 14.25 -14.58 3.90
C LEU A 125 15.26 -13.66 4.60
N ALA A 126 16.46 -14.17 4.88
CA ALA A 126 17.54 -13.40 5.51
C ALA A 126 18.27 -12.46 4.55
N TRP A 127 18.02 -12.56 3.23
CA TRP A 127 18.69 -11.71 2.26
C TRP A 127 18.23 -10.25 2.42
N LYS A 128 19.22 -9.34 2.40
CA LYS A 128 19.03 -7.90 2.50
C LYS A 128 19.66 -7.22 1.28
N PRO A 129 18.88 -6.47 0.47
CA PRO A 129 19.44 -5.65 -0.59
C PRO A 129 20.34 -4.53 -0.04
N ARG A 130 21.44 -4.21 -0.74
CA ARG A 130 22.49 -3.29 -0.25
C ARG A 130 22.00 -1.88 0.12
N ARG A 131 20.98 -1.37 -0.56
CA ARG A 131 20.45 -0.01 -0.38
C ARG A 131 19.11 0.04 0.36
N GLU A 132 18.62 -1.11 0.81
CA GLU A 132 17.32 -1.19 1.47
C GLU A 132 17.50 -1.32 2.98
N PRO A 133 16.57 -0.78 3.79
CA PRO A 133 16.72 -0.80 5.24
C PRO A 133 16.54 -2.21 5.84
N ARG A 134 15.80 -3.09 5.15
CA ARG A 134 15.29 -4.35 5.70
C ARG A 134 15.68 -5.55 4.86
N SER A 135 15.90 -6.69 5.52
CA SER A 135 15.84 -8.00 4.87
C SER A 135 14.41 -8.33 4.44
N VAL A 136 14.21 -9.39 3.66
CA VAL A 136 12.85 -9.86 3.33
C VAL A 136 12.07 -10.19 4.62
N GLN A 137 12.69 -10.90 5.56
CA GLN A 137 12.07 -11.25 6.84
C GLN A 137 11.70 -10.00 7.67
N ASP A 138 12.57 -9.00 7.71
CA ASP A 138 12.30 -7.76 8.46
C ASP A 138 11.22 -6.92 7.78
N ALA A 139 11.12 -6.95 6.46
CA ALA A 139 10.03 -6.31 5.72
C ALA A 139 8.69 -6.98 6.03
N LEU A 140 8.62 -8.31 6.03
CA LEU A 140 7.43 -9.06 6.45
C LEU A 140 7.06 -8.74 7.90
N ARG A 141 8.06 -8.67 8.80
CA ARG A 141 7.83 -8.35 10.21
C ARG A 141 7.28 -6.94 10.37
N HIS A 142 7.82 -5.99 9.60
CA HIS A 142 7.34 -4.62 9.57
C HIS A 142 5.88 -4.54 9.12
N ILE A 143 5.50 -5.29 8.07
CA ILE A 143 4.11 -5.36 7.60
C ILE A 143 3.17 -5.84 8.73
N ALA A 144 3.51 -6.93 9.41
CA ALA A 144 2.72 -7.45 10.54
C ALA A 144 2.62 -6.45 11.72
N GLN A 145 3.70 -5.72 12.00
CA GLN A 145 3.71 -4.69 13.04
C GLN A 145 2.83 -3.49 12.67
N VAL A 146 2.81 -3.11 11.40
CA VAL A 146 2.03 -1.97 10.90
C VAL A 146 0.53 -2.23 11.01
N ASP A 147 0.06 -3.47 10.78
CA ASP A 147 -1.33 -3.86 11.03
C ASP A 147 -1.75 -3.55 12.49
N ILE A 148 -0.93 -3.97 13.46
CA ILE A 148 -1.18 -3.70 14.90
C ILE A 148 -1.06 -2.20 15.22
N TRP A 149 -0.07 -1.53 14.64
CA TRP A 149 0.16 -0.11 14.87
C TRP A 149 -1.05 0.72 14.45
N TYR A 150 -1.67 0.44 13.31
CA TYR A 150 -2.85 1.16 12.86
C TYR A 150 -4.08 0.93 13.73
N LEU A 151 -4.27 -0.28 14.28
CA LEU A 151 -5.33 -0.55 15.25
C LEU A 151 -5.23 0.41 16.46
N SER A 152 -4.01 0.61 16.98
CA SER A 152 -3.80 1.55 18.08
C SER A 152 -4.15 3.00 17.73
N ARG A 153 -4.13 3.39 16.44
CA ARG A 153 -4.46 4.75 15.99
C ARG A 153 -5.94 5.02 15.87
N ILE A 154 -6.74 3.96 15.81
CA ILE A 154 -8.21 4.04 15.82
C ILE A 154 -8.80 3.67 17.19
N GLY A 155 -7.95 3.51 18.22
CA GLY A 155 -8.37 3.16 19.58
C GLY A 155 -8.71 1.68 19.77
N ALA A 156 -8.40 0.82 18.80
CA ALA A 156 -8.47 -0.63 18.94
C ALA A 156 -7.16 -1.14 19.55
N ASP A 157 -7.18 -1.52 20.82
CA ASP A 157 -5.99 -1.99 21.55
C ASP A 157 -6.15 -3.46 21.98
N PRO A 158 -5.99 -4.42 21.05
CA PRO A 158 -6.11 -5.82 21.38
C PRO A 158 -4.97 -6.29 22.29
N ARG A 159 -5.28 -7.17 23.24
CA ARG A 159 -4.23 -7.84 24.03
C ARG A 159 -3.37 -8.70 23.11
N LEU A 160 -2.08 -8.41 23.08
CA LEU A 160 -1.14 -9.07 22.18
C LEU A 160 -0.59 -10.38 22.77
N ASP A 161 -0.70 -11.45 21.99
CA ASP A 161 -0.04 -12.73 22.26
C ASP A 161 1.37 -12.74 21.64
N LYS A 162 2.38 -12.47 22.48
CA LYS A 162 3.79 -12.42 22.06
C LYS A 162 4.31 -13.76 21.52
N THR A 163 3.67 -14.89 21.83
CA THR A 163 4.10 -16.20 21.33
C THR A 163 3.86 -16.33 19.83
N LYS A 164 2.71 -15.82 19.35
CA LYS A 164 2.33 -15.77 17.92
C LYS A 164 3.18 -14.80 17.10
N MET A 165 3.97 -13.92 17.75
CA MET A 165 4.80 -12.91 17.09
C MET A 165 6.23 -13.40 16.76
N ARG A 166 6.60 -14.60 17.21
CA ARG A 166 7.97 -15.15 17.08
C ARG A 166 8.27 -15.59 15.65
N ASP A 167 7.49 -16.55 15.15
CA ASP A 167 7.56 -17.02 13.77
C ASP A 167 6.91 -16.00 12.83
N ILE A 168 7.53 -15.76 11.67
CA ILE A 168 7.12 -14.65 10.80
C ILE A 168 5.79 -14.92 10.11
N PHE A 169 5.53 -16.15 9.65
CA PHE A 169 4.28 -16.49 8.98
C PHE A 169 3.12 -16.55 9.98
N THR A 170 3.37 -17.13 11.15
CA THR A 170 2.42 -17.09 12.27
C THR A 170 2.08 -15.65 12.68
N PHE A 171 3.07 -14.76 12.68
CA PHE A 171 2.86 -13.36 13.03
C PHE A 171 2.07 -12.59 11.96
N LEU A 172 2.32 -12.87 10.68
CA LEU A 172 1.51 -12.34 9.58
C LEU A 172 0.04 -12.76 9.75
N ASP A 173 -0.23 -14.05 9.97
CA ASP A 173 -1.61 -14.52 10.14
C ASP A 173 -2.28 -13.90 11.37
N TYR A 174 -1.56 -13.87 12.50
CA TYR A 174 -2.06 -13.29 13.75
C TYR A 174 -2.38 -11.80 13.63
N SER A 175 -1.45 -11.01 13.09
CA SER A 175 -1.68 -9.57 12.90
C SER A 175 -2.88 -9.28 12.00
N ARG A 176 -3.11 -10.10 10.97
CA ARG A 176 -4.29 -9.94 10.10
C ARG A 176 -5.59 -10.37 10.78
N SER A 177 -5.57 -11.36 11.67
CA SER A 177 -6.79 -11.77 12.41
C SER A 177 -7.29 -10.65 13.32
N LEU A 178 -6.38 -9.92 13.98
CA LEU A 178 -6.73 -8.77 14.82
C LEU A 178 -7.45 -7.66 14.03
N VAL A 179 -7.07 -7.44 12.77
CA VAL A 179 -7.73 -6.44 11.90
C VAL A 179 -9.14 -6.87 11.49
N ARG A 180 -9.44 -8.18 11.46
CA ARG A 180 -10.78 -8.69 11.10
C ARG A 180 -11.74 -8.67 12.29
N GLU A 181 -11.22 -8.67 13.51
CA GLU A 181 -11.98 -8.69 14.76
C GLU A 181 -12.31 -7.27 15.28
N ALA A 182 -11.57 -6.26 14.82
CA ALA A 182 -11.74 -4.84 15.18
C ALA A 182 -12.82 -4.16 14.32
#